data_AF-B9TBQ1-F1
#
_entry.id   AF-B9TBQ1-F1
#
_cell.length_a   1.000
_cell.length_b   1.000
_cell.length_c   1.000
_cell.angle_alpha   90.00
_cell.angle_beta   90.00
_cell.angle_gamma   90.00
#
_symmetry.space_group_name_H-M   'P 1'
#
loop_
_entity.id
_entity.type
_entity.pdbx_description
1 polymer ?
#
loop_
_entity_poly.entity_id
_entity_poly.type
_entity_poly.pdbx_seq_one_letter_code
_entity_poly.pdbx_strand_id
1 'polypeptide(L)'
;MHIDWLPVSIAATRGALTLLILAAIWMTIDWPSGILAMTLGVITSTLFAASPAPMATIRQFSVGVLLGIVLVYISNVFWLTAAHDYVMLCIVITPAILLTAWLSARPATSLVGAGLGIAYFLMVGFNQALGDNPVKYFNDSIALMVALVVSGIMFSLTDYAASPWAKARVFTQLRKLVVDACLHTSMTAPLFEMRTRDLIQRSGSVHRPQEAESVRVVEALCAALEVGHAVLALRAVARGLSAQPYQLVQRTLTLVARYYKQPGLAQQQAVLQWLDHFLAWLQGGEYADALLSSQARKLTTQLHFIRLVIAAELPQDLASTSTGADT
;
A
#
# COMPACT_ATOMS: atom_id res chain seq x y z
N MET A 1 -7.27 -0.91 19.98
CA MET A 1 -6.94 -1.49 18.66
C MET A 1 -8.25 -1.62 17.89
N HIS A 2 -8.44 -0.84 16.83
CA HIS A 2 -9.64 -0.94 15.99
C HIS A 2 -9.31 -1.96 14.89
N ILE A 3 -9.97 -3.12 14.89
CA ILE A 3 -9.77 -4.15 13.86
C ILE A 3 -10.53 -3.67 12.63
N ASP A 4 -9.81 -3.43 11.54
CA ASP A 4 -10.43 -3.22 10.25
C ASP A 4 -10.90 -4.60 9.76
N TRP A 5 -12.20 -4.85 9.85
CA TRP A 5 -12.80 -6.15 9.49
C TRP A 5 -12.72 -6.46 7.99
N LEU A 6 -12.61 -5.42 7.15
CA LEU A 6 -12.63 -5.56 5.70
C LEU A 6 -11.40 -6.33 5.18
N PRO A 7 -10.14 -5.94 5.47
CA PRO A 7 -8.98 -6.71 5.01
C PRO A 7 -8.93 -8.14 5.58
N VAL A 8 -9.38 -8.33 6.82
CA VAL A 8 -9.42 -9.64 7.48
C VAL A 8 -10.41 -10.58 6.77
N SER A 9 -11.62 -10.09 6.47
CA SER A 9 -12.64 -10.88 5.76
C SER A 9 -12.21 -11.28 4.35
N ILE A 10 -11.53 -10.37 3.64
CA ILE A 10 -11.01 -10.59 2.29
C ILE A 10 -9.93 -11.67 2.31
N ALA A 11 -8.99 -11.58 3.25
CA ALA A 11 -7.95 -12.58 3.46
C ALA A 11 -8.52 -13.97 3.77
N ALA A 12 -9.48 -14.03 4.70
CA ALA A 12 -10.14 -15.27 5.08
C ALA A 12 -10.91 -15.89 3.92
N THR A 13 -11.67 -15.08 3.17
CA THR A 13 -12.44 -15.54 2.00
C THR A 13 -11.52 -16.10 0.92
N ARG A 14 -10.39 -15.44 0.64
CA ARG A 14 -9.40 -15.95 -0.32
C ARG A 14 -8.84 -17.30 0.12
N GLY A 15 -8.39 -17.42 1.37
CA GLY A 15 -7.87 -18.69 1.90
C GLY A 15 -8.90 -19.82 1.82
N ALA A 16 -10.15 -19.53 2.17
CA ALA A 16 -11.25 -20.49 2.10
C ALA A 16 -11.56 -20.91 0.65
N LEU A 17 -11.61 -19.98 -0.29
CA LEU A 17 -11.83 -20.27 -1.71
C LEU A 17 -10.68 -21.09 -2.30
N THR A 18 -9.42 -20.73 -2.02
CA THR A 18 -8.26 -21.50 -2.46
C THR A 18 -8.35 -22.95 -1.95
N LEU A 19 -8.65 -23.14 -0.65
CA LEU A 19 -8.80 -24.46 -0.06
C LEU A 19 -9.94 -25.25 -0.74
N LEU A 20 -11.12 -24.65 -0.88
CA LEU A 20 -12.29 -25.30 -1.48
C LEU A 20 -12.03 -25.73 -2.93
N ILE A 21 -11.39 -24.87 -3.73
CA ILE A 21 -11.07 -25.16 -5.13
C ILE A 21 -10.07 -26.31 -5.21
N LEU A 22 -8.97 -26.25 -4.47
CA LEU A 22 -7.97 -27.33 -4.52
C LEU A 22 -8.51 -28.64 -3.94
N ALA A 23 -9.38 -28.58 -2.91
CA ALA A 23 -10.05 -29.75 -2.37
C ALA A 23 -11.00 -30.40 -3.38
N ALA A 24 -11.77 -29.60 -4.12
CA ALA A 24 -12.64 -30.11 -5.18
C ALA A 24 -11.84 -30.76 -6.31
N ILE A 25 -10.72 -30.15 -6.73
CA ILE A 25 -9.80 -30.73 -7.72
C ILE A 25 -9.23 -32.05 -7.21
N TRP A 26 -8.79 -32.09 -5.96
CA TRP A 26 -8.22 -33.31 -5.38
C TRP A 26 -9.24 -34.45 -5.31
N MET A 27 -10.46 -34.19 -4.85
CA MET A 27 -11.52 -35.20 -4.74
C MET A 27 -12.01 -35.73 -6.10
N THR A 28 -11.97 -34.90 -7.15
CA THR A 28 -12.47 -35.29 -8.48
C THR A 28 -11.44 -36.05 -9.30
N ILE A 29 -10.16 -35.71 -9.17
CA ILE A 29 -9.06 -36.30 -9.95
C ILE A 29 -8.42 -37.48 -9.22
N ASP A 30 -8.72 -37.66 -7.93
CA ASP A 30 -8.02 -38.59 -7.03
C ASP A 30 -6.50 -38.40 -7.10
N TRP A 31 -6.08 -37.13 -7.14
CA TRP A 31 -4.71 -36.78 -7.46
C TRP A 31 -3.78 -37.12 -6.30
N PRO A 32 -2.75 -38.00 -6.48
CA PRO A 32 -1.94 -38.49 -5.36
C PRO A 32 -1.23 -37.39 -4.56
N SER A 33 -0.84 -36.30 -5.23
CA SER A 33 -0.13 -35.16 -4.62
C SER A 33 -1.04 -33.96 -4.34
N GLY A 34 -2.36 -34.11 -4.45
CA GLY A 34 -3.30 -33.01 -4.23
C GLY A 34 -3.26 -32.44 -2.82
N ILE A 35 -2.95 -33.25 -1.80
CA ILE A 35 -2.74 -32.78 -0.42
C ILE A 35 -1.59 -31.77 -0.35
N LEU A 36 -0.50 -32.03 -1.08
CA LEU A 36 0.67 -31.17 -1.11
C LEU A 36 0.35 -29.84 -1.82
N ALA A 37 -0.40 -29.89 -2.92
CA ALA A 37 -0.92 -28.69 -3.59
C ALA A 37 -1.83 -27.86 -2.65
N MET A 38 -2.80 -28.50 -1.98
CA MET A 38 -3.70 -27.84 -1.03
C MET A 38 -2.93 -27.13 0.08
N THR A 39 -1.94 -27.82 0.65
CA THR A 39 -1.13 -27.31 1.76
C THR A 39 -0.39 -26.04 1.35
N LEU A 40 0.35 -26.07 0.24
CA LEU A 40 1.04 -24.88 -0.24
C LEU A 40 0.08 -23.77 -0.66
N GLY A 41 -1.04 -24.12 -1.29
CA GLY A 41 -2.06 -23.17 -1.73
C GLY A 41 -2.64 -22.38 -0.56
N VAL A 42 -2.98 -23.06 0.53
CA VAL A 42 -3.45 -22.41 1.77
C VAL A 42 -2.33 -21.58 2.40
N ILE A 43 -1.13 -22.15 2.59
CA ILE A 43 0.01 -21.44 3.17
C ILE A 43 0.26 -20.12 2.45
N THR A 44 0.36 -20.15 1.12
CA THR A 44 0.61 -18.95 0.31
C THR A 44 -0.55 -17.97 0.36
N SER A 45 -1.79 -18.46 0.35
CA SER A 45 -3.00 -17.63 0.46
C SER A 45 -3.12 -16.93 1.81
N THR A 46 -2.67 -17.55 2.91
CA THR A 46 -2.72 -16.96 4.25
C THR A 46 -1.50 -16.11 4.56
N LEU A 47 -0.29 -16.58 4.19
CA LEU A 47 0.98 -15.92 4.52
C LEU A 47 1.11 -14.54 3.86
N PHE A 48 0.60 -14.41 2.64
CA PHE A 48 0.67 -13.16 1.88
C PHE A 48 -0.59 -12.33 1.97
N ALA A 49 -1.46 -12.61 2.94
CA ALA A 49 -2.74 -11.95 3.04
C ALA A 49 -2.70 -10.45 3.30
N ALA A 50 -1.65 -10.00 4.00
CA ALA A 50 -1.41 -8.59 4.27
C ALA A 50 -0.30 -8.00 3.37
N SER A 51 0.10 -8.70 2.30
CA SER A 51 1.18 -8.21 1.44
C SER A 51 0.73 -6.97 0.66
N PRO A 52 1.50 -5.87 0.66
CA PRO A 52 1.17 -4.64 -0.06
C PRO A 52 1.26 -4.78 -1.59
N ALA A 53 1.93 -5.82 -2.10
CA ALA A 53 2.08 -6.09 -3.54
C ALA A 53 2.02 -7.60 -3.81
N PRO A 54 0.81 -8.20 -3.84
CA PRO A 54 0.64 -9.66 -3.82
C PRO A 54 1.28 -10.34 -5.04
N MET A 55 1.19 -9.74 -6.24
CA MET A 55 1.78 -10.34 -7.44
C MET A 55 3.32 -10.36 -7.40
N ALA A 56 3.95 -9.29 -6.94
CA ALA A 56 5.41 -9.23 -6.78
C ALA A 56 5.89 -10.22 -5.71
N THR A 57 5.13 -10.33 -4.61
CA THR A 57 5.33 -11.29 -3.54
C THR A 57 5.28 -12.74 -4.04
N ILE A 58 4.25 -13.11 -4.80
CA ILE A 58 4.10 -14.45 -5.37
C ILE A 58 5.24 -14.77 -6.34
N ARG A 59 5.67 -13.80 -7.16
CA ARG A 59 6.79 -13.99 -8.09
C ARG A 59 8.08 -14.33 -7.34
N GLN A 60 8.44 -13.57 -6.32
CA GLN A 60 9.63 -13.85 -5.50
C GLN A 60 9.52 -15.20 -4.78
N PHE A 61 8.35 -15.48 -4.21
CA PHE A 61 8.09 -16.75 -3.55
C PHE A 61 8.20 -17.93 -4.51
N SER A 62 7.66 -17.81 -5.72
CA SER A 62 7.72 -18.86 -6.76
C SER A 62 9.15 -19.17 -7.18
N VAL A 63 10.01 -18.16 -7.29
CA VAL A 63 11.46 -18.36 -7.50
C VAL A 63 12.06 -19.16 -6.35
N GLY A 64 11.70 -18.83 -5.11
CA GLY A 64 12.10 -19.59 -3.93
C GLY A 64 11.66 -21.06 -4.00
N VAL A 65 10.39 -21.31 -4.33
CA VAL A 65 9.85 -22.67 -4.47
C VAL A 65 10.58 -23.46 -5.56
N LEU A 66 10.86 -22.84 -6.72
CA LEU A 66 11.65 -23.49 -7.77
C LEU A 66 13.06 -23.86 -7.30
N LEU A 67 13.74 -22.95 -6.59
CA LEU A 67 15.04 -23.24 -5.99
C LEU A 67 14.95 -24.36 -4.94
N GLY A 68 13.87 -24.40 -4.16
CA GLY A 68 13.60 -25.45 -3.19
C GLY A 68 13.40 -26.82 -3.84
N ILE A 69 12.65 -26.89 -4.95
CA ILE A 69 12.45 -28.12 -5.74
C ILE A 69 13.79 -28.65 -6.26
N VAL A 70 14.64 -27.77 -6.80
CA VAL A 70 16.00 -28.12 -7.25
C VAL A 70 16.87 -28.57 -6.09
N LEU A 71 16.79 -27.89 -4.95
CA LEU A 71 17.56 -28.26 -3.77
C LEU A 71 17.14 -29.63 -3.24
N VAL A 72 15.84 -29.94 -3.18
CA VAL A 72 15.32 -31.27 -2.81
C VAL A 72 15.84 -32.35 -3.73
N TYR A 73 15.91 -32.09 -5.04
CA TYR A 73 16.49 -33.03 -5.99
C TYR A 73 17.95 -33.34 -5.66
N ILE A 74 18.75 -32.29 -5.43
CA ILE A 74 20.17 -32.45 -5.03
C ILE A 74 20.26 -33.22 -3.71
N SER A 75 19.43 -32.85 -2.73
CA SER A 75 19.40 -33.47 -1.41
C SER A 75 19.02 -34.94 -1.47
N ASN A 76 18.02 -35.32 -2.26
CA ASN A 76 17.62 -36.71 -2.33
C ASN A 76 18.58 -37.59 -3.16
N VAL A 77 19.21 -37.06 -4.21
CA VAL A 77 20.09 -37.85 -5.07
C VAL A 77 21.49 -38.03 -4.49
N PHE A 78 22.09 -36.98 -3.94
CA PHE A 78 23.50 -36.99 -3.54
C PHE A 78 23.73 -37.11 -2.03
N TRP A 79 22.76 -36.64 -1.26
CA TRP A 79 22.95 -36.24 0.14
C TRP A 79 22.28 -37.27 1.04
N LEU A 80 21.00 -37.57 0.82
CA LEU A 80 20.27 -38.62 1.56
C LEU A 80 20.77 -40.02 1.23
N THR A 81 21.19 -40.29 -0.01
CA THR A 81 21.79 -41.58 -0.39
C THR A 81 23.11 -41.87 0.33
N ALA A 82 23.81 -40.83 0.78
CA ALA A 82 25.04 -40.97 1.55
C ALA A 82 24.79 -41.09 3.06
N ALA A 83 23.61 -40.71 3.56
CA ALA A 83 23.33 -40.62 4.99
C ALA A 83 22.91 -41.98 5.58
N HIS A 84 23.78 -42.55 6.43
CA HIS A 84 23.53 -43.86 7.07
C HIS A 84 23.15 -43.74 8.56
N ASP A 85 23.50 -42.62 9.20
CA ASP A 85 23.24 -42.34 10.61
C ASP A 85 22.50 -41.01 10.80
N TYR A 86 21.78 -40.88 11.92
CA TYR A 86 21.05 -39.65 12.28
C TYR A 86 21.93 -38.39 12.25
N VAL A 87 23.16 -38.48 12.76
CA VAL A 87 24.11 -37.35 12.77
C VAL A 87 24.46 -36.92 11.34
N MET A 88 24.62 -37.90 10.43
CA MET A 88 24.91 -37.63 9.03
C MET A 88 23.72 -36.96 8.34
N LEU A 89 22.49 -37.37 8.66
CA LEU A 89 21.27 -36.72 8.19
C LEU A 89 21.19 -35.25 8.66
N CYS A 90 21.52 -34.96 9.92
CA CYS A 90 21.62 -33.59 10.42
C CYS A 90 22.65 -32.76 9.62
N ILE A 91 23.85 -33.29 9.41
CA ILE A 91 24.91 -32.62 8.64
C ILE A 91 24.45 -32.34 7.20
N VAL A 92 23.78 -33.32 6.58
CA VAL A 92 23.29 -33.25 5.20
C VAL A 92 22.19 -32.19 5.01
N ILE A 93 21.30 -32.02 5.99
CA ILE A 93 20.21 -31.03 5.90
C ILE A 93 20.67 -29.62 6.29
N THR A 94 21.69 -29.52 7.14
CA THR A 94 22.27 -28.24 7.60
C THR A 94 22.53 -27.23 6.47
N PRO A 95 23.17 -27.56 5.33
CA PRO A 95 23.40 -26.60 4.25
C PRO A 95 22.09 -26.05 3.66
N ALA A 96 21.05 -26.87 3.52
CA ALA A 96 19.75 -26.41 3.06
C ALA A 96 19.13 -25.43 4.06
N ILE A 97 19.19 -25.75 5.37
CA ILE A 97 18.70 -24.86 6.43
C ILE A 97 19.48 -23.55 6.43
N LEU A 98 20.81 -23.59 6.37
CA LEU A 98 21.64 -22.39 6.34
C LEU A 98 21.33 -21.51 5.14
N LEU A 99 21.12 -22.11 3.95
CA LEU A 99 20.75 -21.38 2.75
C LEU A 99 19.38 -20.70 2.90
N THR A 100 18.37 -21.42 3.41
CA THR A 100 17.04 -20.86 3.69
C THR A 100 17.12 -19.69 4.68
N ALA A 101 17.86 -19.86 5.77
CA ALA A 101 18.02 -18.87 6.83
C ALA A 101 18.76 -17.63 6.31
N TRP A 102 19.84 -17.83 5.55
CA TRP A 102 20.62 -16.74 4.96
C TRP A 102 19.82 -15.90 3.96
N LEU A 103 19.03 -16.54 3.09
CA LEU A 103 18.12 -15.83 2.19
C LEU A 103 17.00 -15.11 2.95
N SER A 104 16.46 -15.75 3.99
CA SER A 104 15.37 -15.21 4.82
C SER A 104 15.80 -14.00 5.65
N ALA A 105 17.06 -13.96 6.09
CA ALA A 105 17.63 -12.89 6.89
C ALA A 105 17.82 -11.57 6.12
N ARG A 106 17.81 -11.60 4.78
CA ARG A 106 17.98 -10.43 3.93
C ARG A 106 16.62 -9.90 3.45
N PRO A 107 16.25 -8.64 3.74
CA PRO A 107 14.93 -8.10 3.37
C PRO A 107 14.61 -8.23 1.87
N ALA A 108 15.62 -8.09 1.00
CA ALA A 108 15.45 -8.17 -0.45
C ALA A 108 15.15 -9.59 -0.96
N THR A 109 15.59 -10.63 -0.26
CA THR A 109 15.44 -12.05 -0.66
C THR A 109 14.60 -12.85 0.32
N SER A 110 13.97 -12.21 1.30
CA SER A 110 13.33 -12.89 2.42
C SER A 110 12.22 -13.85 1.95
N LEU A 111 11.41 -13.42 0.97
CA LEU A 111 10.36 -14.24 0.37
C LEU A 111 10.90 -15.40 -0.47
N VAL A 112 12.05 -15.22 -1.12
CA VAL A 112 12.73 -16.29 -1.85
C VAL A 112 13.20 -17.35 -0.86
N GLY A 113 13.78 -16.93 0.28
CA GLY A 113 14.18 -17.83 1.36
C GLY A 113 13.01 -18.60 1.96
N ALA A 114 11.88 -17.91 2.20
CA ALA A 114 10.65 -18.54 2.69
C ALA A 114 10.10 -19.59 1.72
N GLY A 115 10.05 -19.26 0.42
CA GLY A 115 9.60 -20.21 -0.62
C GLY A 115 10.51 -21.42 -0.74
N LEU A 116 11.83 -21.19 -0.69
CA LEU A 116 12.83 -22.26 -0.74
C LEU A 116 12.68 -23.20 0.45
N GLY A 117 12.55 -22.66 1.67
CA GLY A 117 12.41 -23.47 2.88
C GLY A 117 11.11 -24.27 2.91
N ILE A 118 9.98 -23.63 2.61
CA ILE A 118 8.67 -24.29 2.61
C ILE A 118 8.64 -25.43 1.57
N ALA A 119 9.09 -25.17 0.34
CA ALA A 119 9.13 -26.20 -0.70
C ALA A 119 10.08 -27.34 -0.32
N TYR A 120 11.25 -27.01 0.24
CA TYR A 120 12.23 -27.99 0.69
C TYR A 120 11.63 -28.93 1.74
N PHE A 121 11.09 -28.39 2.83
CA PHE A 121 10.56 -29.21 3.93
C PHE A 121 9.29 -29.97 3.58
N LEU A 122 8.47 -29.47 2.65
CA LEU A 122 7.30 -30.19 2.16
C LEU A 122 7.68 -31.43 1.32
N MET A 123 8.82 -31.43 0.63
CA MET A 123 9.19 -32.48 -0.33
C MET A 123 10.38 -33.35 0.08
N VAL A 124 11.26 -32.90 0.97
CA VAL A 124 12.51 -33.61 1.31
C VAL A 124 12.29 -35.04 1.82
N GLY A 125 11.09 -35.35 2.34
CA GLY A 125 10.61 -36.72 2.49
C GLY A 125 11.61 -37.64 3.19
N PHE A 126 11.97 -37.36 4.45
CA PHE A 126 13.02 -38.08 5.21
C PHE A 126 12.87 -39.61 5.27
N ASN A 127 11.70 -40.15 4.91
CA ASN A 127 11.37 -41.58 4.97
C ASN A 127 11.34 -42.26 3.59
N GLN A 128 11.53 -41.55 2.47
CA GLN A 128 11.48 -42.14 1.12
C GLN A 128 12.58 -41.55 0.26
N ALA A 129 13.52 -42.38 -0.19
CA ALA A 129 14.56 -41.92 -1.10
C ALA A 129 13.95 -41.68 -2.50
N LEU A 130 14.43 -40.65 -3.21
CA LEU A 130 13.97 -40.35 -4.57
C LEU A 130 14.19 -41.52 -5.56
N GLY A 131 15.16 -42.38 -5.27
CA GLY A 131 15.43 -43.61 -6.02
C GLY A 131 14.24 -44.59 -6.03
N ASP A 132 13.33 -44.51 -5.06
CA ASP A 132 12.20 -45.43 -4.94
C ASP A 132 11.02 -45.04 -5.84
N ASN A 133 10.84 -43.75 -6.14
CA ASN A 133 9.72 -43.28 -6.98
C ASN A 133 9.97 -41.87 -7.60
N PRO A 134 10.65 -41.78 -8.75
CA PRO A 134 10.88 -40.49 -9.43
C PRO A 134 9.59 -39.86 -9.96
N VAL A 135 8.57 -40.67 -10.28
CA VAL A 135 7.25 -40.17 -10.75
C VAL A 135 6.59 -39.33 -9.67
N LYS A 136 6.68 -39.76 -8.41
CA LYS A 136 6.14 -39.03 -7.26
C LYS A 136 6.77 -37.63 -7.13
N TYR A 137 8.08 -37.51 -7.30
CA TYR A 137 8.76 -36.20 -7.21
C TYR A 137 8.31 -35.21 -8.28
N PHE A 138 8.19 -35.65 -9.53
CA PHE A 138 7.67 -34.78 -10.58
C PHE A 138 6.21 -34.39 -10.32
N ASN A 139 5.40 -35.33 -9.84
CA ASN A 139 4.01 -35.06 -9.47
C ASN A 139 3.90 -34.05 -8.31
N ASP A 140 4.74 -34.19 -7.28
CA ASP A 140 4.83 -33.26 -6.14
C ASP A 140 5.32 -31.88 -6.61
N SER A 141 6.26 -31.82 -7.54
CA SER A 141 6.76 -30.57 -8.12
C SER A 141 5.67 -29.83 -8.90
N ILE A 142 4.91 -30.57 -9.72
CA ILE A 142 3.74 -30.04 -10.44
C ILE A 142 2.68 -29.57 -9.44
N ALA A 143 2.47 -30.30 -8.35
CA ALA A 143 1.55 -29.93 -7.28
C ALA A 143 1.89 -28.58 -6.63
N LEU A 144 3.16 -28.33 -6.31
CA LEU A 144 3.59 -27.02 -5.82
C LEU A 144 3.36 -25.91 -6.87
N MET A 145 3.66 -26.17 -8.15
CA MET A 145 3.46 -25.18 -9.21
C MET A 145 2.00 -24.84 -9.44
N VAL A 146 1.11 -25.84 -9.48
CA VAL A 146 -0.34 -25.64 -9.58
C VAL A 146 -0.86 -24.84 -8.39
N ALA A 147 -0.39 -25.15 -7.18
CA ALA A 147 -0.75 -24.38 -5.99
C ALA A 147 -0.35 -22.90 -6.10
N LEU A 148 0.85 -22.60 -6.61
CA LEU A 148 1.29 -21.23 -6.86
C LEU A 148 0.45 -20.50 -7.90
N VAL A 149 0.08 -21.20 -8.98
CA VAL A 149 -0.78 -20.63 -10.03
C VAL A 149 -2.17 -20.32 -9.48
N VAL A 150 -2.81 -21.26 -8.78
CA VAL A 150 -4.14 -21.04 -8.19
C VAL A 150 -4.09 -19.93 -7.15
N SER A 151 -3.09 -19.93 -6.27
CA SER A 151 -2.89 -18.82 -5.33
C SER A 151 -2.70 -17.50 -6.07
N GLY A 152 -1.88 -17.45 -7.12
CA GLY A 152 -1.69 -16.28 -7.99
C GLY A 152 -3.00 -15.73 -8.55
N ILE A 153 -3.84 -16.61 -9.10
CA ILE A 153 -5.17 -16.26 -9.62
C ILE A 153 -6.05 -15.73 -8.49
N MET A 154 -6.10 -16.41 -7.35
CA MET A 154 -6.88 -15.97 -6.18
C MET A 154 -6.41 -14.62 -5.65
N PHE A 155 -5.10 -14.36 -5.63
CA PHE A 155 -4.56 -13.05 -5.29
C PHE A 155 -4.98 -11.99 -6.30
N SER A 156 -4.93 -12.27 -7.60
CA SER A 156 -5.37 -11.32 -8.64
C SER A 156 -6.86 -10.98 -8.55
N LEU A 157 -7.72 -11.97 -8.27
CA LEU A 157 -9.16 -11.78 -8.05
C LEU A 157 -9.46 -10.97 -6.80
N THR A 158 -8.60 -11.08 -5.80
CA THR A 158 -8.76 -10.46 -4.47
C THR A 158 -8.04 -9.12 -4.36
N ASP A 159 -7.24 -8.71 -5.36
CA ASP A 159 -6.40 -7.50 -5.33
C ASP A 159 -7.21 -6.21 -5.51
N TYR A 160 -8.23 -6.02 -4.68
CA TYR A 160 -9.00 -4.79 -4.55
C TYR A 160 -8.17 -3.67 -3.89
N ALA A 161 -6.98 -3.99 -3.34
CA ALA A 161 -6.12 -3.05 -2.62
C ALA A 161 -5.19 -2.25 -3.54
N ALA A 162 -4.78 -2.80 -4.69
CA ALA A 162 -4.09 -2.05 -5.75
C ALA A 162 -5.04 -1.24 -6.66
N SER A 163 -6.35 -1.42 -6.48
CA SER A 163 -7.40 -0.79 -7.29
C SER A 163 -7.37 0.74 -7.23
N PRO A 164 -7.69 1.45 -8.35
CA PRO A 164 -7.94 2.89 -8.37
C PRO A 164 -8.88 3.37 -7.24
N TRP A 165 -9.78 2.51 -6.78
CA TRP A 165 -10.69 2.78 -5.67
C TRP A 165 -9.97 3.02 -4.33
N ALA A 166 -8.93 2.25 -4.02
CA ALA A 166 -8.16 2.44 -2.78
C ALA A 166 -7.40 3.77 -2.80
N LYS A 167 -6.81 4.13 -3.95
CA LYS A 167 -6.16 5.42 -4.18
C LYS A 167 -7.16 6.58 -4.06
N ALA A 168 -8.32 6.47 -4.71
CA ALA A 168 -9.40 7.47 -4.64
C ALA A 168 -9.93 7.65 -3.21
N ARG A 169 -10.02 6.57 -2.43
CA ARG A 169 -10.45 6.61 -1.03
C ARG A 169 -9.46 7.36 -0.14
N VAL A 170 -8.15 7.07 -0.26
CA VAL A 170 -7.10 7.77 0.50
C VAL A 170 -7.14 9.26 0.20
N PHE A 171 -7.29 9.61 -1.08
CA PHE A 171 -7.37 10.99 -1.51
C PHE A 171 -8.62 11.71 -1.00
N THR A 172 -9.78 11.04 -1.05
CA THR A 172 -11.03 11.57 -0.46
C THR A 172 -10.88 11.81 1.04
N GLN A 173 -10.18 10.93 1.75
CA GLN A 173 -9.92 11.08 3.18
C GLN A 173 -8.97 12.24 3.49
N LEU A 174 -7.91 12.45 2.71
CA LEU A 174 -7.03 13.62 2.84
C LEU A 174 -7.77 14.93 2.58
N ARG A 175 -8.54 15.01 1.51
CA ARG A 175 -9.35 16.21 1.22
C ARG A 175 -10.32 16.51 2.36
N LYS A 176 -10.95 15.47 2.93
CA LYS A 176 -11.81 15.62 4.10
C LYS A 176 -11.05 16.15 5.32
N LEU A 177 -9.80 15.71 5.55
CA LEU A 177 -8.95 16.26 6.62
C LEU A 177 -8.64 17.75 6.42
N VAL A 178 -8.39 18.19 5.18
CA VAL A 178 -8.21 19.61 4.87
C VAL A 178 -9.50 20.40 5.12
N VAL A 179 -10.64 19.88 4.69
CA VAL A 179 -11.95 20.49 4.95
C VAL A 179 -12.21 20.61 6.46
N ASP A 180 -11.91 19.55 7.22
CA ASP A 180 -12.04 19.56 8.68
C ASP A 180 -11.08 20.57 9.32
N ALA A 181 -9.86 20.71 8.80
CA ALA A 181 -8.90 21.73 9.22
C ALA A 181 -9.36 23.15 8.89
N CYS A 182 -10.14 23.37 7.84
CA CYS A 182 -10.73 24.67 7.53
C CYS A 182 -11.93 25.01 8.43
N LEU A 183 -12.84 24.05 8.64
CA LEU A 183 -14.18 24.31 9.21
C LEU A 183 -14.30 24.00 10.72
N HIS A 184 -13.55 23.04 11.24
CA HIS A 184 -13.70 22.59 12.62
C HIS A 184 -12.62 23.16 13.54
N THR A 185 -13.05 23.99 14.51
CA THR A 185 -12.15 24.63 15.48
C THR A 185 -11.37 23.62 16.33
N SER A 186 -11.94 22.43 16.55
CA SER A 186 -11.33 21.31 17.28
C SER A 186 -10.14 20.67 16.57
N MET A 187 -9.98 20.87 15.26
CA MET A 187 -8.81 20.39 14.53
C MET A 187 -7.61 21.28 14.86
N THR A 188 -6.62 20.69 15.54
CA THR A 188 -5.36 21.32 15.91
C THR A 188 -4.22 20.79 15.05
N ALA A 189 -3.11 21.53 14.94
CA ALA A 189 -1.89 21.09 14.25
C ALA A 189 -1.41 19.68 14.67
N PRO A 190 -1.26 19.34 15.96
CA PRO A 190 -0.83 18.00 16.35
C PRO A 190 -1.85 16.91 16.02
N LEU A 191 -3.16 17.20 16.11
CA LEU A 191 -4.19 16.22 15.77
C LEU A 191 -4.25 15.96 14.26
N PHE A 192 -4.08 17.02 13.46
CA PHE A 192 -3.98 16.90 12.00
C PHE A 192 -2.76 16.07 11.62
N GLU A 193 -1.59 16.38 12.19
CA GLU A 193 -0.36 15.64 11.92
C GLU A 193 -0.48 14.15 12.31
N MET A 194 -1.10 13.86 13.46
CA MET A 194 -1.37 12.49 13.88
C MET A 194 -2.28 11.74 12.90
N ARG A 195 -3.39 12.35 12.47
CA ARG A 195 -4.32 11.73 11.52
C ARG A 195 -3.72 11.56 10.13
N THR A 196 -2.92 12.52 9.68
CA THR A 196 -2.14 12.43 8.44
C THR A 196 -1.14 11.29 8.50
N ARG A 197 -0.37 11.18 9.59
CA ARG A 197 0.60 10.09 9.78
C ARG A 197 -0.09 8.71 9.81
N ASP A 198 -1.21 8.59 10.53
CA ASP A 198 -2.02 7.36 10.55
C ASP A 198 -2.51 7.00 9.14
N LEU A 199 -2.99 7.99 8.37
CA LEU A 199 -3.45 7.76 7.00
C LEU A 199 -2.30 7.33 6.07
N ILE A 200 -1.14 7.97 6.16
CA ILE A 200 0.06 7.62 5.38
C ILE A 200 0.51 6.19 5.73
N GLN A 201 0.59 5.86 7.02
CA GLN A 201 0.95 4.52 7.50
C GLN A 201 -0.03 3.45 7.01
N ARG A 202 -1.34 3.72 7.07
CA ARG A 202 -2.38 2.81 6.53
C ARG A 202 -2.33 2.71 5.01
N SER A 203 -1.92 3.77 4.33
CA SER A 203 -1.69 3.78 2.87
C SER A 203 -0.33 3.20 2.46
N GLY A 204 0.39 2.54 3.38
CA GLY A 204 1.73 1.97 3.21
C GLY A 204 1.97 1.13 1.94
N SER A 205 0.91 0.70 1.24
CA SER A 205 0.95 0.03 -0.07
C SER A 205 1.08 0.95 -1.29
N VAL A 206 0.93 2.27 -1.15
CA VAL A 206 1.04 3.26 -2.25
C VAL A 206 2.50 3.70 -2.51
N HIS A 207 3.46 3.26 -1.67
CA HIS A 207 4.82 3.80 -1.59
C HIS A 207 5.80 3.32 -2.66
N ARG A 208 5.34 2.68 -3.74
CA ARG A 208 6.21 2.35 -4.87
C ARG A 208 5.80 3.16 -6.10
N PRO A 209 6.27 4.42 -6.21
CA PRO A 209 6.02 5.20 -7.39
C PRO A 209 6.90 4.68 -8.54
N GLN A 210 6.47 3.60 -9.19
CA GLN A 210 7.13 3.07 -10.41
C GLN A 210 6.51 3.62 -11.69
N GLU A 211 5.33 4.26 -11.61
CA GLU A 211 4.57 4.74 -12.77
C GLU A 211 4.34 6.26 -12.67
N ALA A 212 4.35 6.99 -13.79
CA ALA A 212 4.15 8.44 -13.79
C ALA A 212 2.84 8.89 -13.09
N GLU A 213 1.80 8.06 -13.16
CA GLU A 213 0.52 8.28 -12.47
C GLU A 213 0.68 8.25 -10.93
N SER A 214 1.52 7.36 -10.40
CA SER A 214 1.77 7.26 -8.97
C SER A 214 2.54 8.46 -8.40
N VAL A 215 3.43 9.07 -9.19
CA VAL A 215 4.12 10.32 -8.82
C VAL A 215 3.12 11.46 -8.70
N ARG A 216 2.21 11.62 -9.68
CA ARG A 216 1.16 12.66 -9.65
C ARG A 216 0.23 12.49 -8.46
N VAL A 217 -0.09 11.25 -8.09
CA VAL A 217 -0.88 10.97 -6.88
C VAL A 217 -0.13 11.48 -5.65
N VAL A 218 1.15 11.10 -5.47
CA VAL A 218 1.97 11.54 -4.32
C VAL A 218 2.08 13.06 -4.27
N GLU A 219 2.30 13.74 -5.39
CA GLU A 219 2.32 15.21 -5.47
C GLU A 219 1.00 15.82 -5.00
N ALA A 220 -0.15 15.27 -5.44
CA ALA A 220 -1.45 15.73 -4.99
C ALA A 220 -1.70 15.47 -3.49
N LEU A 221 -1.17 14.37 -2.93
CA LEU A 221 -1.22 14.13 -1.48
C LEU A 221 -0.38 15.18 -0.72
N CYS A 222 0.84 15.44 -1.16
CA CYS A 222 1.72 16.45 -0.57
C CYS A 222 1.10 17.84 -0.62
N ALA A 223 0.53 18.23 -1.77
CA ALA A 223 -0.18 19.51 -1.95
C ALA A 223 -1.32 19.67 -0.94
N ALA A 224 -2.17 18.65 -0.79
CA ALA A 224 -3.28 18.68 0.18
C ALA A 224 -2.77 18.81 1.64
N LEU A 225 -1.67 18.13 1.98
CA LEU A 225 -1.08 18.22 3.32
C LEU A 225 -0.46 19.58 3.61
N GLU A 226 0.29 20.12 2.65
CA GLU A 226 0.88 21.45 2.71
C GLU A 226 -0.20 22.52 2.90
N VAL A 227 -1.30 22.45 2.14
CA VAL A 227 -2.44 23.36 2.30
C VAL A 227 -3.10 23.19 3.67
N GLY A 228 -3.26 21.96 4.16
CA GLY A 228 -3.78 21.70 5.51
C GLY A 228 -2.95 22.36 6.61
N HIS A 229 -1.61 22.27 6.53
CA HIS A 229 -0.71 22.95 7.46
C HIS A 229 -0.79 24.48 7.34
N ALA A 230 -0.83 25.02 6.12
CA ALA A 230 -0.94 26.45 5.89
C ALA A 230 -2.27 27.03 6.43
N VAL A 231 -3.37 26.28 6.27
CA VAL A 231 -4.69 26.59 6.83
C VAL A 231 -4.66 26.64 8.36
N LEU A 232 -4.00 25.68 9.01
CA LEU A 232 -3.88 25.65 10.48
C LEU A 232 -3.00 26.79 10.99
N ALA A 233 -1.93 27.14 10.27
CA ALA A 233 -1.10 28.31 10.57
C ALA A 233 -1.90 29.62 10.42
N LEU A 234 -2.70 29.74 9.35
CA LEU A 234 -3.58 30.88 9.11
C LEU A 234 -4.61 31.04 10.24
N ARG A 235 -5.23 29.93 10.67
CA ARG A 235 -6.15 29.90 11.81
C ARG A 235 -5.49 30.29 13.13
N ALA A 236 -4.24 29.89 13.35
CA ALA A 236 -3.49 30.26 14.55
C ALA A 236 -3.26 31.78 14.61
N VAL A 237 -2.92 32.42 13.48
CA VAL A 237 -2.80 33.88 13.39
C VAL A 237 -4.16 34.55 13.59
N ALA A 238 -5.23 33.99 13.04
CA ALA A 238 -6.59 34.53 13.12
C ALA A 238 -7.11 34.72 14.55
N ARG A 239 -6.67 33.92 15.52
CA ARG A 239 -7.12 34.00 16.92
C ARG A 239 -6.78 35.33 17.60
N GLY A 240 -5.79 36.06 17.11
CA GLY A 240 -5.35 37.35 17.66
C GLY A 240 -5.69 38.55 16.78
N LEU A 241 -6.63 38.40 15.84
CA LEU A 241 -6.99 39.45 14.89
C LEU A 241 -8.25 40.21 15.30
N SER A 242 -8.34 41.46 14.86
CA SER A 242 -9.54 42.29 14.95
C SER A 242 -10.65 41.78 14.00
N ALA A 243 -11.89 42.27 14.18
CA ALA A 243 -13.08 41.70 13.54
C ALA A 243 -13.02 41.67 11.99
N GLN A 244 -12.49 42.72 11.35
CA GLN A 244 -12.40 42.81 9.90
C GLN A 244 -11.41 41.78 9.29
N PRO A 245 -10.12 41.75 9.68
CA PRO A 245 -9.18 40.75 9.16
C PRO A 245 -9.55 39.32 9.56
N TYR A 246 -10.20 39.12 10.70
CA TYR A 246 -10.75 37.81 11.09
C TYR A 246 -11.81 37.32 10.09
N GLN A 247 -12.73 38.19 9.65
CA GLN A 247 -13.75 37.83 8.65
C GLN A 247 -13.14 37.49 7.29
N LEU A 248 -12.09 38.21 6.87
CA LEU A 248 -11.37 37.91 5.63
C LEU A 248 -10.74 36.52 5.67
N VAL A 249 -10.08 36.17 6.79
CA VAL A 249 -9.50 34.84 6.97
C VAL A 249 -10.59 33.76 6.99
N GLN A 250 -11.72 33.98 7.68
CA GLN A 250 -12.84 33.03 7.70
C GLN A 250 -13.45 32.78 6.31
N ARG A 251 -13.56 33.82 5.48
CA ARG A 251 -13.98 33.67 4.08
C ARG A 251 -12.99 32.82 3.28
N THR A 252 -11.69 33.06 3.45
CA THR A 252 -10.64 32.26 2.81
C THR A 252 -10.75 30.78 3.19
N LEU A 253 -10.91 30.48 4.48
CA LEU A 253 -11.08 29.10 4.97
C LEU A 253 -12.30 28.41 4.36
N THR A 254 -13.41 29.14 4.24
CA THR A 254 -14.66 28.62 3.68
C THR A 254 -14.53 28.32 2.18
N LEU A 255 -13.84 29.18 1.43
CA LEU A 255 -13.61 29.01 0.00
C LEU A 255 -12.66 27.85 -0.29
N VAL A 256 -11.56 27.74 0.47
CA VAL A 256 -10.64 26.59 0.39
C VAL A 256 -11.38 25.28 0.73
N ALA A 257 -12.17 25.26 1.81
CA ALA A 257 -12.98 24.09 2.16
C ALA A 257 -13.95 23.69 1.04
N ARG A 258 -14.56 24.66 0.36
CA ARG A 258 -15.48 24.39 -0.75
C ARG A 258 -14.76 23.75 -1.94
N TYR A 259 -13.59 24.26 -2.32
CA TYR A 259 -12.77 23.69 -3.39
C TYR A 259 -12.32 22.26 -3.07
N TYR A 260 -11.84 21.99 -1.85
CA TYR A 260 -11.43 20.64 -1.45
C TYR A 260 -12.61 19.66 -1.31
N LYS A 261 -13.83 20.15 -1.04
CA LYS A 261 -15.05 19.33 -1.00
C LYS A 261 -15.56 18.99 -2.41
N GLN A 262 -15.47 19.94 -3.34
CA GLN A 262 -15.93 19.80 -4.73
C GLN A 262 -14.88 20.47 -5.64
N PRO A 263 -13.87 19.72 -6.10
CA PRO A 263 -12.88 20.27 -7.02
C PRO A 263 -13.56 20.64 -8.34
N GLY A 264 -13.22 21.79 -8.89
CA GLY A 264 -13.73 22.24 -10.18
C GLY A 264 -13.05 23.53 -10.59
N LEU A 265 -12.92 23.74 -11.90
CA LEU A 265 -12.25 24.91 -12.48
C LEU A 265 -12.85 26.24 -12.00
N ALA A 266 -14.18 26.30 -11.90
CA ALA A 266 -14.88 27.49 -11.42
C ALA A 266 -14.58 27.78 -9.94
N GLN A 267 -14.54 26.75 -9.10
CA GLN A 267 -14.21 26.88 -7.67
C GLN A 267 -12.75 27.26 -7.48
N GLN A 268 -11.84 26.67 -8.28
CA GLN A 268 -10.41 26.99 -8.26
C GLN A 268 -10.17 28.47 -8.60
N GLN A 269 -10.78 28.95 -9.70
CA GLN A 269 -10.69 30.36 -10.10
C GLN A 269 -11.27 31.30 -9.03
N ALA A 270 -12.42 30.97 -8.44
CA ALA A 270 -13.02 31.78 -7.39
C ALA A 270 -12.13 31.89 -6.14
N VAL A 271 -11.45 30.79 -5.74
CA VAL A 271 -10.49 30.81 -4.62
C VAL A 271 -9.28 31.67 -4.96
N LEU A 272 -8.70 31.50 -6.16
CA LEU A 272 -7.52 32.26 -6.59
C LEU A 272 -7.81 33.77 -6.68
N GLN A 273 -8.95 34.16 -7.26
CA GLN A 273 -9.38 35.56 -7.33
C GLN A 273 -9.57 36.18 -5.94
N TRP A 274 -10.16 35.44 -5.01
CA TRP A 274 -10.31 35.90 -3.62
C TRP A 274 -8.96 36.05 -2.90
N LEU A 275 -8.04 35.09 -3.10
CA LEU A 275 -6.69 35.15 -2.53
C LEU A 275 -5.91 36.35 -3.08
N ASP A 276 -6.02 36.62 -4.38
CA ASP A 276 -5.40 37.80 -5.02
C ASP A 276 -5.95 39.11 -4.45
N HIS A 277 -7.27 39.19 -4.25
CA HIS A 277 -7.89 40.36 -3.62
C HIS A 277 -7.42 40.57 -2.16
N PHE A 278 -7.33 39.49 -1.38
CA PHE A 278 -6.88 39.58 0.01
C PHE A 278 -5.39 39.95 0.11
N LEU A 279 -4.56 39.41 -0.78
CA LEU A 279 -3.14 39.78 -0.87
C LEU A 279 -2.97 41.25 -1.28
N ALA A 280 -3.77 41.75 -2.23
CA ALA A 280 -3.75 43.16 -2.63
C ALA A 280 -4.14 44.09 -1.48
N TRP A 281 -5.16 43.74 -0.68
CA TRP A 281 -5.54 44.48 0.52
C TRP A 281 -4.40 44.51 1.56
N LEU A 282 -3.69 43.39 1.76
CA LEU A 282 -2.52 43.34 2.64
C LEU A 282 -1.31 44.13 2.09
N GLN A 283 -1.20 44.33 0.78
CA GLN A 283 -0.15 45.14 0.17
C GLN A 283 -0.48 46.65 0.16
N GLY A 284 -1.77 46.99 0.11
CA GLY A 284 -2.25 48.38 0.04
C GLY A 284 -2.07 49.22 1.29
N GLY A 285 -1.55 48.64 2.39
CA GLY A 285 -1.25 49.38 3.63
C GLY A 285 -2.46 49.73 4.49
N GLU A 286 -3.69 49.47 4.01
CA GLU A 286 -4.97 49.69 4.73
C GLU A 286 -5.11 48.84 6.01
N TYR A 287 -4.17 47.91 6.24
CA TYR A 287 -4.11 47.07 7.43
C TYR A 287 -3.43 47.72 8.63
N ALA A 288 -2.74 48.87 8.46
CA ALA A 288 -1.88 49.47 9.48
C ALA A 288 -2.60 49.74 10.82
N ASP A 289 -3.88 50.06 10.77
CA ASP A 289 -4.71 50.31 11.96
C ASP A 289 -5.29 49.02 12.58
N ALA A 290 -5.27 47.90 11.85
CA ALA A 290 -5.97 46.67 12.20
C ALA A 290 -5.05 45.47 12.53
N LEU A 291 -3.77 45.53 12.14
CA LEU A 291 -2.83 44.39 12.14
C LEU A 291 -1.41 44.82 12.55
N LEU A 292 -0.76 44.01 13.38
CA LEU A 292 0.68 44.14 13.62
C LEU A 292 1.47 43.75 12.37
N SER A 293 2.61 44.41 12.12
CA SER A 293 3.50 44.09 10.97
C SER A 293 3.94 42.62 10.93
N SER A 294 4.14 42.01 12.10
CA SER A 294 4.46 40.58 12.24
C SER A 294 3.29 39.66 11.84
N GLN A 295 2.05 40.06 12.12
CA GLN A 295 0.84 39.33 11.73
C GLN A 295 0.59 39.47 10.22
N ALA A 296 0.72 40.68 9.67
CA ALA A 296 0.59 40.94 8.24
C ALA A 296 1.59 40.11 7.42
N ARG A 297 2.85 40.03 7.85
CA ARG A 297 3.88 39.22 7.19
C ARG A 297 3.54 37.73 7.20
N LYS A 298 3.10 37.20 8.36
CA LYS A 298 2.68 35.80 8.50
C LYS A 298 1.46 35.48 7.62
N LEU A 299 0.44 36.34 7.61
CA LEU A 299 -0.73 36.19 6.75
C LEU A 299 -0.35 36.16 5.27
N THR A 300 0.50 37.10 4.85
CA THR A 300 0.98 37.19 3.47
C THR A 300 1.71 35.92 3.05
N THR A 301 2.65 35.41 3.85
CA THR A 301 3.37 34.16 3.54
C THR A 301 2.41 32.98 3.38
N GLN A 302 1.46 32.80 4.30
CA GLN A 302 0.54 31.67 4.26
C GLN A 302 -0.44 31.77 3.08
N LEU A 303 -0.96 32.95 2.78
CA LEU A 303 -1.86 33.18 1.64
C LEU A 303 -1.15 32.96 0.31
N HIS A 304 0.08 33.46 0.18
CA HIS A 304 0.87 33.30 -1.05
C HIS A 304 1.25 31.83 -1.29
N PHE A 305 1.52 31.09 -0.21
CA PHE A 305 1.76 29.65 -0.26
C PHE A 305 0.52 28.87 -0.68
N ILE A 306 -0.63 29.10 -0.03
CA ILE A 306 -1.91 28.46 -0.40
C ILE A 306 -2.25 28.74 -1.87
N ARG A 307 -2.06 29.99 -2.33
CA ARG A 307 -2.26 30.38 -3.72
C ARG A 307 -1.38 29.58 -4.68
N LEU A 308 -0.08 29.48 -4.37
CA LEU A 308 0.89 28.79 -5.23
C LEU A 308 0.57 27.30 -5.37
N VAL A 309 0.21 26.64 -4.26
CA VAL A 309 -0.16 25.22 -4.28
C VAL A 309 -1.47 25.00 -5.06
N ILE A 310 -2.50 25.80 -4.83
CA ILE A 310 -3.78 25.69 -5.56
C ILE A 310 -3.62 26.01 -7.05
N ALA A 311 -2.72 26.93 -7.43
CA ALA A 311 -2.46 27.25 -8.84
C ALA A 311 -1.68 26.15 -9.56
N ALA A 312 -0.78 25.44 -8.85
CA ALA A 312 -0.03 24.32 -9.39
C ALA A 312 -0.86 23.03 -9.49
N GLU A 313 -1.94 22.92 -8.72
CA GLU A 313 -2.85 21.78 -8.75
C GLU A 313 -3.65 21.76 -10.08
N LEU A 314 -3.40 20.77 -10.92
CA LEU A 314 -4.20 20.54 -12.13
C LEU A 314 -5.59 20.01 -11.73
N PRO A 315 -6.69 20.64 -12.18
CA PRO A 315 -8.04 20.16 -11.89
C PRO A 315 -8.25 18.78 -12.52
N GLN A 316 -8.61 17.81 -11.68
CA GLN A 316 -8.74 16.38 -12.04
C GLN A 316 -9.80 16.07 -13.09
N ASP A 317 -10.71 16.99 -13.42
CA ASP A 317 -11.72 16.76 -14.47
C ASP A 317 -11.07 16.45 -15.84
N LEU A 318 -9.86 16.93 -16.11
CA LEU A 318 -9.12 16.62 -17.33
C LEU A 318 -8.48 15.22 -17.34
N ALA A 319 -8.35 14.55 -16.18
CA ALA A 319 -7.70 13.24 -16.07
C ALA A 319 -8.68 12.07 -16.29
N SER A 320 -9.97 12.25 -15.99
CA SER A 320 -10.97 11.21 -16.25
C SER A 320 -11.40 11.13 -17.72
N THR A 321 -11.25 12.22 -18.47
CA THR A 321 -11.62 12.29 -19.89
C THR A 321 -10.53 11.82 -20.85
N SER A 322 -9.26 11.75 -20.42
CA SER A 322 -8.16 11.32 -21.31
C SER A 322 -7.89 9.81 -21.29
N THR A 323 -8.43 9.05 -20.34
CA THR A 323 -8.26 7.59 -20.28
C THR A 323 -9.40 6.81 -20.94
N GLY A 324 -10.43 7.50 -21.44
CA GLY A 324 -11.56 6.91 -22.17
C GLY A 324 -11.55 7.13 -23.68
N ALA A 325 -10.49 7.74 -24.23
CA ALA A 325 -10.46 8.18 -25.63
C ALA A 325 -9.43 7.47 -26.52
N ASP A 326 -8.55 6.63 -25.97
CA ASP A 326 -7.62 5.84 -26.79
C ASP A 326 -7.68 4.36 -26.41
N THR A 327 -8.26 3.58 -27.34
CA THR A 327 -8.17 2.12 -27.58
C THR A 327 -8.88 1.16 -26.62
#